data_AF-A0A955DEY5-F1
#
_entry.id   AF-A0A955DEY5-F1
#
_cell.length_a   1.000
_cell.length_b   1.000
_cell.length_c   1.000
_cell.angle_alpha   90.00
_cell.angle_beta   90.00
_cell.angle_gamma   90.00
#
_symmetry.space_group_name_H-M   'P 1'
#
loop_
_entity.id
_entity.type
_entity.pdbx_description
1 polymer ?
#
loop_
_entity_poly.entity_id
_entity_poly.type
_entity_poly.pdbx_seq_one_letter_code
_entity_poly.pdbx_strand_id
1 'polypeptide(L)'
;MLSFAFLFRALITLALAAHVFYMYCLARTIDDGVGPSAGRIAVASLFSLVMLIPFAWAITIPDLPDIYARQFRGRRWWAAGRCASCGYRFDDHATRERCAECGEALVEPEPYAYSGRTARRFAVILLFAWIIGMGVGEAWIAADEATFAREVLVTPGLDRPRRWPNADRVLREP
;
A
#
# COMPACT_ATOMS: atom_id res chain seq x y z
N MET A 1 12.62 -16.59 -6.70
CA MET A 1 12.04 -15.60 -7.64
C MET A 1 10.84 -14.95 -6.97
N LEU A 2 10.78 -13.61 -6.92
CA LEU A 2 9.61 -12.90 -6.38
C LEU A 2 8.44 -13.05 -7.35
N SER A 3 7.26 -13.44 -6.86
CA SER A 3 6.09 -13.58 -7.71
C SER A 3 5.56 -12.22 -8.14
N PHE A 4 5.00 -12.13 -9.35
CA PHE A 4 4.37 -10.89 -9.84
C PHE A 4 3.32 -10.35 -8.86
N ALA A 5 2.50 -11.24 -8.28
CA ALA A 5 1.49 -10.87 -7.30
C ALA A 5 2.09 -10.28 -6.01
N PHE A 6 3.27 -10.74 -5.58
CA PHE A 6 3.99 -10.17 -4.45
C PHE A 6 4.47 -8.76 -4.77
N LEU A 7 5.17 -8.57 -5.91
CA LEU A 7 5.67 -7.27 -6.34
C LEU A 7 4.55 -6.24 -6.47
N PHE A 8 3.42 -6.65 -7.05
CA PHE A 8 2.26 -5.78 -7.21
C PHE A 8 1.67 -5.35 -5.87
N ARG A 9 1.55 -6.26 -4.90
CA ARG A 9 1.09 -5.93 -3.54
C ARG A 9 2.07 -5.06 -2.78
N ALA A 10 3.37 -5.28 -2.96
CA ALA A 10 4.42 -4.44 -2.38
C ALA A 10 4.33 -3.01 -2.93
N LEU A 11 4.12 -2.84 -4.25
CA LEU A 11 3.93 -1.55 -4.89
C LEU A 11 2.71 -0.81 -4.32
N ILE A 12 1.57 -1.51 -4.18
CA ILE A 12 0.35 -0.92 -3.58
C ILE A 12 0.61 -0.49 -2.14
N THR A 13 1.29 -1.35 -1.35
CA THR A 13 1.62 -1.04 0.04
C THR A 13 2.50 0.21 0.11
N LEU A 14 3.50 0.33 -0.77
CA LEU A 14 4.36 1.50 -0.85
C LEU A 14 3.61 2.76 -1.25
N ALA A 15 2.72 2.68 -2.24
CA ALA A 15 1.90 3.81 -2.66
C ALA A 15 0.97 4.30 -1.55
N LEU A 16 0.32 3.38 -0.84
CA LEU A 16 -0.51 3.71 0.33
C LEU A 16 0.34 4.27 1.48
N ALA A 17 1.54 3.73 1.72
CA ALA A 17 2.44 4.24 2.74
C ALA A 17 2.91 5.67 2.42
N ALA A 18 3.21 5.96 1.16
CA ALA A 18 3.55 7.30 0.69
C ALA A 18 2.36 8.27 0.86
N HIS A 19 1.14 7.81 0.59
CA HIS A 19 -0.07 8.60 0.84
C HIS A 19 -0.27 8.89 2.33
N VAL A 20 -0.13 7.88 3.19
CA VAL A 20 -0.21 8.05 4.66
C VAL A 20 0.87 9.00 5.15
N PHE A 21 2.12 8.82 4.70
CA PHE A 21 3.23 9.72 5.01
C PHE A 21 2.87 11.18 4.69
N TYR A 22 2.36 11.43 3.49
CA TYR A 22 1.97 12.77 3.07
C TYR A 22 0.86 13.35 3.96
N MET A 23 -0.23 12.60 4.17
CA MET A 23 -1.36 13.04 4.99
C MET A 23 -0.99 13.20 6.47
N TYR A 24 -0.11 12.36 6.99
CA TYR A 24 0.41 12.47 8.34
C TYR A 24 1.24 13.75 8.52
N CYS A 25 2.15 14.02 7.59
CA CYS A 25 2.96 15.24 7.62
C CYS A 25 2.11 16.51 7.48
N LEU A 26 1.06 16.47 6.65
CA LEU A 26 0.10 17.56 6.51
C LEU A 26 -0.73 17.77 7.80
N ALA A 27 -1.15 16.69 8.46
CA ALA A 27 -1.87 16.81 9.73
C ALA A 27 -0.99 17.37 10.85
N ARG A 28 0.29 16.98 10.87
CA ARG A 28 1.25 17.45 11.87
C ARG A 28 1.53 18.96 11.81
N THR A 29 1.22 19.62 10.70
CA THR A 29 1.44 21.08 10.55
C THR A 29 0.23 21.95 10.81
N ILE A 30 -0.95 21.35 10.93
CA ILE A 30 -2.11 22.08 11.43
C ILE A 30 -1.87 22.50 12.89
N ASP A 31 -1.06 21.72 13.61
CA ASP A 31 -0.54 22.07 14.92
C ASP A 31 0.83 22.77 14.77
N ASP A 32 0.92 24.02 15.22
CA ASP A 32 2.16 24.82 15.14
C ASP A 32 3.23 24.36 16.16
N GLY A 33 2.92 23.40 17.04
CA GLY A 33 3.85 22.93 18.06
C GLY A 33 5.08 22.18 17.51
N VAL A 34 6.25 22.47 18.11
CA VAL A 34 7.52 21.76 17.89
C VAL A 34 7.69 20.62 18.90
N GLY A 35 8.34 19.52 18.51
CA GLY A 35 8.67 18.39 19.37
C GLY A 35 7.60 17.28 19.43
N PRO A 36 7.96 16.10 19.98
CA PRO A 36 7.05 14.97 20.08
C PRO A 36 6.03 15.20 21.20
N SER A 37 4.74 14.99 20.89
CA SER A 37 3.72 14.82 21.93
C SER A 37 2.75 13.72 21.53
N ALA A 38 2.36 12.90 22.50
CA ALA A 38 1.47 11.77 22.26
C ALA A 38 0.13 12.22 21.65
N GLY A 39 -0.41 13.36 22.11
CA GLY A 39 -1.65 13.94 21.56
C GLY A 39 -1.53 14.32 20.09
N ARG A 40 -0.44 15.00 19.71
CA ARG A 40 -0.17 15.40 18.31
C ARG A 40 -0.03 14.20 17.39
N ILE A 41 0.74 13.20 17.83
CA ILE A 41 0.95 11.97 17.08
C ILE A 41 -0.39 11.24 16.90
N ALA A 42 -1.20 11.13 17.97
CA ALA A 42 -2.50 10.47 17.91
C ALA A 42 -3.48 11.16 16.95
N VAL A 43 -3.58 12.49 16.99
CA VAL A 43 -4.47 13.26 16.10
C VAL A 43 -4.02 13.14 14.64
N ALA A 44 -2.72 13.31 14.35
CA ALA A 44 -2.19 13.16 13.00
C ALA A 44 -2.34 11.73 12.45
N SER A 45 -2.12 10.74 13.33
CA SER A 45 -2.35 9.33 13.05
C SER A 45 -3.81 9.04 12.67
N LEU A 46 -4.77 9.53 13.47
CA LEU A 46 -6.20 9.39 13.21
C LEU A 46 -6.61 10.08 11.91
N PHE A 47 -6.13 11.30 11.67
CA PHE A 47 -6.39 12.03 10.43
C PHE A 47 -5.91 11.22 9.21
N SER A 48 -4.69 10.70 9.25
CA SER A 48 -4.14 9.90 8.15
C SER A 48 -4.95 8.62 7.90
N LEU A 49 -5.54 8.03 8.95
CA LEU A 49 -6.40 6.85 8.85
C LEU A 49 -7.77 7.20 8.25
N VAL A 50 -8.37 8.33 8.63
CA VAL A 50 -9.62 8.83 8.01
C VAL A 50 -9.42 9.09 6.52
N MET A 51 -8.26 9.61 6.12
CA MET A 51 -7.91 9.84 4.72
C MET A 51 -7.71 8.55 3.91
N LEU A 52 -7.70 7.38 4.55
CA LEU A 52 -7.74 6.08 3.85
C LEU A 52 -9.15 5.64 3.47
N ILE A 53 -10.22 6.22 4.05
CA ILE A 53 -11.61 5.84 3.77
C ILE A 53 -11.95 5.93 2.28
N PRO A 54 -11.56 6.99 1.53
CA PRO A 54 -11.79 7.06 0.10
C PRO A 54 -11.12 5.93 -0.70
N PHE A 55 -10.18 5.17 -0.13
CA PHE A 55 -9.58 3.99 -0.78
C PHE A 55 -10.32 2.69 -0.47
N ALA A 56 -11.42 2.71 0.29
CA ALA A 56 -12.20 1.51 0.58
C ALA A 56 -12.72 0.81 -0.69
N TRP A 57 -13.01 1.57 -1.77
CA TRP A 57 -13.40 1.00 -3.06
C TRP A 57 -12.25 0.22 -3.74
N ALA A 58 -10.99 0.50 -3.39
CA ALA A 58 -9.80 -0.14 -3.94
C ALA A 58 -9.50 -1.52 -3.34
N ILE A 59 -10.40 -2.06 -2.52
CA ILE A 59 -10.26 -3.35 -1.82
C ILE A 59 -9.98 -4.54 -2.74
N THR A 60 -10.42 -4.48 -4.01
CA THR A 60 -10.18 -5.52 -5.01
C THR A 60 -8.86 -5.37 -5.76
N ILE A 61 -8.21 -4.20 -5.69
CA ILE A 61 -7.00 -3.91 -6.46
C ILE A 61 -5.87 -4.90 -6.12
N PRO A 62 -5.54 -5.22 -4.84
CA PRO A 62 -4.46 -6.16 -4.52
C PRO A 62 -4.67 -7.59 -5.02
N ASP A 63 -5.90 -7.92 -5.44
CA ASP A 63 -6.28 -9.22 -5.97
C ASP A 63 -6.28 -9.23 -7.52
N LEU A 64 -6.06 -8.09 -8.19
CA LEU A 64 -5.97 -8.01 -9.65
C LEU A 64 -5.02 -9.02 -10.29
N PRO A 65 -3.81 -9.31 -9.75
CA PRO A 65 -2.95 -10.34 -10.32
C PRO A 65 -3.60 -11.73 -10.30
N ASP A 66 -4.30 -12.06 -9.23
CA ASP A 66 -4.99 -13.34 -9.07
C ASP A 66 -6.23 -13.40 -9.98
N ILE A 67 -6.98 -12.30 -10.07
CA ILE A 67 -8.14 -12.14 -10.98
C ILE A 67 -7.67 -12.28 -12.42
N TYR A 68 -6.58 -11.61 -12.81
CA TYR A 68 -6.01 -11.69 -14.15
C TYR A 68 -5.60 -13.11 -14.52
N ALA A 69 -4.85 -13.77 -13.63
CA ALA A 69 -4.37 -15.13 -13.86
C ALA A 69 -5.52 -16.14 -14.00
N ARG A 70 -6.55 -16.04 -13.15
CA ARG A 70 -7.66 -17.02 -13.11
C ARG A 70 -8.79 -16.69 -14.09
N GLN A 71 -9.29 -15.47 -14.08
CA GLN A 71 -10.47 -15.09 -14.88
C GLN A 71 -10.12 -14.80 -16.32
N PHE A 72 -9.10 -13.97 -16.57
CA PHE A 72 -8.82 -13.54 -17.94
C PHE A 72 -7.98 -14.57 -18.67
N ARG A 73 -6.81 -14.91 -18.12
CA ARG A 73 -5.90 -15.87 -18.74
C ARG A 73 -6.45 -17.29 -18.67
N GLY A 74 -6.86 -17.73 -17.49
CA GLY A 74 -7.40 -19.08 -17.26
C GLY A 74 -8.62 -19.40 -18.10
N ARG A 75 -9.67 -18.55 -18.10
CA ARG A 75 -10.86 -18.79 -18.94
C ARG A 75 -10.57 -18.73 -20.42
N ARG A 76 -9.69 -17.81 -20.87
CA ARG A 76 -9.30 -17.72 -22.29
C ARG A 76 -8.62 -19.00 -22.75
N TRP A 77 -7.75 -19.58 -21.93
CA TRP A 77 -7.11 -20.86 -22.24
C TRP A 77 -8.11 -22.02 -22.21
N TRP A 78 -8.95 -22.08 -21.17
CA TRP A 78 -9.99 -23.10 -21.07
C TRP A 78 -10.94 -23.11 -22.28
N ALA A 79 -11.43 -21.94 -22.68
CA ALA A 79 -12.28 -21.79 -23.87
C ALA A 79 -11.58 -22.15 -25.19
N ALA A 80 -10.24 -22.13 -25.21
CA ALA A 80 -9.41 -22.52 -26.35
C ALA A 80 -8.98 -24.00 -26.31
N GLY A 81 -9.57 -24.82 -25.42
CA GLY A 81 -9.20 -26.23 -25.26
C GLY A 81 -7.82 -26.42 -24.64
N ARG A 82 -7.42 -25.54 -23.73
CA ARG A 82 -6.11 -25.56 -23.06
C ARG A 82 -6.25 -25.51 -21.53
N CYS A 83 -5.27 -26.07 -20.83
CA CYS A 83 -5.20 -26.02 -19.37
C CYS A 83 -5.20 -24.56 -18.88
N ALA A 84 -6.10 -24.23 -17.95
CA ALA A 84 -6.22 -22.89 -17.39
C ALA A 84 -4.99 -22.43 -16.57
N SER A 85 -4.18 -23.38 -16.08
CA SER A 85 -3.00 -23.11 -15.25
C SER A 85 -1.74 -22.86 -16.07
N CYS A 86 -1.42 -23.77 -17.01
CA CYS A 86 -0.18 -23.75 -17.80
C CYS A 86 -0.35 -23.49 -19.31
N GLY A 87 -1.56 -23.59 -19.86
CA GLY A 87 -1.83 -23.36 -21.28
C GLY A 87 -1.60 -24.55 -22.23
N TYR A 88 -1.32 -25.75 -21.70
CA TYR A 88 -1.17 -26.99 -22.48
C TYR A 88 -2.48 -27.42 -23.16
N ARG A 89 -2.44 -27.92 -24.40
CA ARG A 89 -3.64 -28.33 -25.18
C ARG A 89 -4.22 -29.67 -24.71
N PHE A 90 -5.54 -29.79 -24.72
CA PHE A 90 -6.23 -31.03 -24.31
C PHE A 90 -6.19 -32.13 -25.38
N ASP A 91 -6.03 -31.75 -26.65
CA ASP A 91 -6.17 -32.61 -27.82
C ASP A 91 -5.26 -33.86 -27.80
N ASP A 92 -4.20 -33.86 -26.99
CA ASP A 92 -3.26 -34.98 -26.89
C ASP A 92 -3.74 -36.12 -25.97
N HIS A 93 -4.62 -35.87 -24.98
CA HIS A 93 -5.02 -36.87 -23.98
C HIS A 93 -6.45 -36.63 -23.42
N ALA A 94 -7.48 -36.92 -24.22
CA ALA A 94 -8.89 -36.63 -23.96
C ALA A 94 -9.56 -37.33 -22.74
N THR A 95 -8.84 -38.12 -21.94
CA THR A 95 -9.41 -38.94 -20.85
C THR A 95 -8.82 -38.69 -19.46
N ARG A 96 -7.90 -37.74 -19.30
CA ARG A 96 -7.25 -37.49 -18.00
C ARG A 96 -7.92 -36.33 -17.26
N GLU A 97 -8.39 -36.58 -16.03
CA GLU A 97 -8.90 -35.55 -15.11
C GLU A 97 -7.83 -34.51 -14.70
N ARG A 98 -6.57 -34.72 -15.09
CA ARG A 98 -5.41 -33.86 -14.76
C ARG A 98 -4.58 -33.54 -15.99
N CYS A 99 -4.02 -32.33 -16.01
CA CYS A 99 -3.11 -31.86 -17.04
C CYS A 99 -1.81 -32.70 -17.05
N ALA A 100 -1.39 -33.14 -18.23
CA ALA A 100 -0.19 -33.95 -18.40
C ALA A 100 1.13 -33.18 -18.10
N GLU A 101 1.11 -31.86 -18.21
CA GLU A 101 2.28 -31.00 -17.94
C GLU A 101 2.35 -30.56 -16.47
N CYS A 102 1.33 -29.86 -15.98
CA CYS A 102 1.38 -29.28 -14.63
C CYS A 102 0.71 -30.14 -13.55
N GLY A 103 0.06 -31.25 -13.92
CA GLY A 103 -0.65 -32.13 -12.98
C GLY A 103 -1.93 -31.55 -12.38
N GLU A 104 -2.29 -30.31 -12.72
CA GLU A 104 -3.47 -29.61 -12.21
C GLU A 104 -4.75 -30.24 -12.76
N ALA A 105 -5.83 -30.23 -11.97
CA ALA A 105 -7.10 -30.78 -12.40
C ALA A 105 -7.65 -30.01 -13.62
N LEU A 106 -8.18 -30.74 -14.60
CA LEU A 106 -8.85 -30.18 -15.77
C LEU A 106 -10.29 -29.80 -15.40
N VAL A 107 -10.41 -28.73 -14.62
CA VAL A 107 -11.71 -28.18 -14.20
C VAL A 107 -11.84 -26.76 -14.73
N GLU A 108 -13.06 -26.37 -15.10
CA GLU A 108 -13.35 -25.00 -15.48
C GLU A 108 -12.97 -24.05 -14.32
N PRO A 109 -12.20 -22.97 -14.58
CA PRO A 109 -11.83 -22.04 -13.53
C PRO A 109 -13.05 -21.35 -12.94
N GLU A 110 -13.25 -21.53 -11.63
CA GLU A 110 -14.35 -20.91 -10.89
C GLU A 110 -14.34 -19.37 -11.05
N PRO A 111 -15.51 -18.72 -11.16
CA PRO A 111 -15.63 -17.27 -11.11
C PRO A 111 -14.97 -16.68 -9.86
N TYR A 112 -14.41 -15.48 -9.98
CA TYR A 112 -13.84 -14.79 -8.84
C TYR A 112 -14.97 -14.31 -7.94
N ALA A 113 -15.07 -14.89 -6.75
CA ALA A 113 -16.02 -14.46 -5.73
C ALA A 113 -15.32 -13.53 -4.73
N TYR A 114 -15.92 -12.37 -4.52
CA TYR A 114 -15.49 -11.48 -3.44
C TYR A 114 -15.68 -12.20 -2.11
N SER A 115 -14.61 -12.35 -1.34
CA SER A 115 -14.62 -13.12 -0.09
C SER A 115 -14.06 -12.31 1.07
N GLY A 116 -14.37 -12.71 2.31
CA GLY A 116 -13.76 -12.12 3.51
C GLY A 116 -12.22 -12.19 3.52
N ARG A 117 -11.63 -13.10 2.72
CA ARG A 117 -10.18 -13.18 2.52
C ARG A 117 -9.63 -11.95 1.80
N THR A 118 -10.33 -11.44 0.78
CA THR A 118 -9.98 -10.21 0.06
C THR A 118 -9.99 -9.02 1.01
N ALA A 119 -11.06 -8.87 1.80
CA ALA A 119 -11.17 -7.81 2.78
C ALA A 119 -10.07 -7.88 3.85
N ARG A 120 -9.80 -9.07 4.40
CA ARG A 120 -8.72 -9.28 5.37
C ARG A 120 -7.36 -8.91 4.79
N ARG A 121 -7.07 -9.32 3.55
CA ARG A 121 -5.79 -9.03 2.89
C ARG A 121 -5.60 -7.53 2.68
N PHE A 122 -6.64 -6.84 2.21
CA PHE A 122 -6.61 -5.40 2.05
C PHE A 122 -6.43 -4.67 3.38
N ALA A 123 -7.15 -5.08 4.43
CA ALA A 123 -7.00 -4.52 5.77
C ALA A 123 -5.56 -4.68 6.32
N VAL A 124 -4.93 -5.83 6.08
CA VAL A 124 -3.53 -6.06 6.45
C VAL A 124 -2.59 -5.12 5.67
N ILE A 125 -2.79 -4.96 4.36
CA ILE A 125 -2.01 -4.03 3.53
C ILE A 125 -2.15 -2.59 4.04
N LEU A 126 -3.38 -2.15 4.33
CA LEU A 126 -3.66 -0.82 4.88
C LEU A 126 -2.96 -0.62 6.22
N LEU A 127 -3.03 -1.61 7.12
CA LEU A 127 -2.39 -1.54 8.44
C LEU A 127 -0.87 -1.38 8.30
N PHE A 128 -0.22 -2.18 7.46
CA PHE A 128 1.22 -2.06 7.23
C PHE A 128 1.60 -0.73 6.59
N ALA A 129 0.86 -0.32 5.55
CA ALA A 129 1.09 0.98 4.91
C ALA A 129 0.93 2.13 5.89
N TRP A 130 -0.06 2.06 6.78
CA TRP A 130 -0.32 3.06 7.80
C TRP A 130 0.82 3.16 8.82
N ILE A 131 1.27 2.03 9.38
CA ILE A 131 2.40 1.99 10.32
C ILE A 131 3.67 2.53 9.66
N ILE A 132 3.97 2.11 8.43
CA ILE A 132 5.16 2.55 7.70
C ILE A 132 5.08 4.05 7.41
N GLY A 133 3.97 4.53 6.85
CA GLY A 133 3.80 5.94 6.50
C GLY A 133 3.90 6.87 7.72
N MET A 134 3.27 6.49 8.84
CA MET A 134 3.40 7.22 10.11
C MET A 134 4.83 7.24 10.62
N GLY A 135 5.49 6.06 10.68
CA GLY A 135 6.85 5.95 11.20
C GLY A 135 7.85 6.78 10.40
N VAL A 136 7.75 6.74 9.06
CA VAL A 136 8.57 7.58 8.17
C VAL A 136 8.23 9.06 8.35
N GLY A 137 6.96 9.41 8.49
CA GLY A 137 6.51 10.80 8.68
C GLY A 137 7.05 11.41 9.98
N GLU A 138 6.94 10.68 11.08
CA GLU A 138 7.45 11.14 12.37
C GLU A 138 8.97 11.25 12.37
N ALA A 139 9.68 10.27 11.80
CA ALA A 139 11.13 10.33 11.65
C ALA A 139 11.59 11.53 10.81
N TRP A 140 10.85 11.83 9.73
CA TRP A 140 11.13 12.96 8.84
C TRP A 140 10.97 14.30 9.56
N ILE A 141 9.86 14.48 10.30
CA ILE A 141 9.59 15.69 11.08
C ILE A 141 10.62 15.86 12.20
N ALA A 142 10.92 14.78 12.94
CA ALA A 142 11.91 14.82 14.01
C ALA A 142 13.30 15.22 13.49
N ALA A 143 13.69 14.74 12.30
CA ALA A 143 14.94 15.13 11.66
C ALA A 143 14.96 16.61 11.24
N ASP A 144 13.85 17.16 10.75
CA ASP A 144 13.73 18.58 10.43
C ASP A 144 13.83 19.46 11.69
N GLU A 145 13.08 19.11 12.73
CA GLU A 145 13.08 19.84 14.02
C GLU A 145 14.44 19.76 14.73
N ALA A 146 15.11 18.61 14.71
CA ALA A 146 16.45 18.47 15.24
C ALA A 146 17.48 19.33 14.48
N THR A 147 17.27 19.53 13.17
CA THR A 147 18.11 20.42 12.37
C THR A 147 17.85 21.87 12.71
N PHE A 148 16.57 22.27 12.81
CA PHE A 148 16.18 23.61 13.23
C PHE A 148 16.76 23.99 14.60
N ALA A 149 16.66 23.08 15.59
CA ALA A 149 17.22 23.31 16.92
C ALA A 149 18.73 23.59 16.88
N ARG A 150 19.49 22.93 15.99
CA ARG A 150 20.92 23.21 15.81
C ARG A 150 21.18 24.57 15.15
N GLU A 151 20.32 24.99 14.22
CA GLU A 151 20.46 26.26 13.51
C GLU A 151 20.16 27.46 14.43
N VAL A 152 19.15 27.35 15.29
CA VAL A 152 18.79 28.38 16.28
C VAL A 152 19.94 28.65 17.27
N LEU A 153 20.68 27.61 17.68
CA LEU A 153 21.85 27.77 18.54
C LEU A 153 22.96 28.64 17.93
N VAL A 154 23.04 28.67 16.59
CA VAL A 154 24.04 29.46 15.85
C VAL A 154 23.49 30.84 15.51
N THR A 155 22.20 30.92 15.20
CA THR A 155 21.52 32.14 14.77
C THR A 155 20.25 32.35 15.61
N PRO A 156 20.35 33.04 16.75
CA PRO A 156 19.18 33.39 17.57
C PRO A 156 18.20 34.25 16.76
N GLY A 157 16.90 34.01 16.92
CA GLY A 157 15.84 34.68 16.16
C GLY A 157 15.67 34.17 14.72
N LEU A 158 16.18 32.99 14.39
CA LEU A 158 16.01 32.39 13.08
C LEU A 158 14.59 31.89 12.86
N ASP A 159 13.89 32.50 11.91
CA ASP A 159 12.66 31.99 11.34
C ASP A 159 12.97 31.34 9.97
N ARG A 160 12.55 30.09 9.77
CA ARG A 160 12.69 29.43 8.46
C ARG A 160 11.50 28.55 8.10
N PRO A 161 11.20 28.36 6.81
CA PRO A 161 10.18 27.38 6.40
C PRO A 161 10.56 25.96 6.83
N ARG A 162 9.55 25.14 7.16
CA ARG A 162 9.69 23.69 7.36
C ARG A 162 10.12 23.03 6.05
N ARG A 163 10.72 21.85 6.15
CA ARG A 163 11.03 21.06 4.95
C ARG A 163 9.75 20.49 4.33
N TRP A 164 9.80 20.19 3.03
CA TRP A 164 8.71 19.52 2.30
C TRP A 164 8.23 18.26 3.08
N PRO A 165 6.91 17.97 3.14
CA PRO A 165 5.81 18.57 2.37
C PRO A 165 5.25 19.91 2.86
N ASN A 166 5.87 20.53 3.85
CA ASN A 166 5.26 21.60 4.64
C ASN A 166 5.95 22.98 4.48
N ALA A 167 6.46 23.28 3.29
CA ALA A 167 7.29 24.46 3.05
C ALA A 167 6.56 25.81 3.24
N ASP A 168 5.23 25.79 3.32
CA ASP A 168 4.37 26.95 3.57
C ASP A 168 4.35 27.37 5.05
N ARG A 169 4.78 26.50 5.97
CA ARG A 169 4.78 26.77 7.41
C ARG A 169 6.16 27.14 7.91
N VAL A 170 6.23 28.17 8.76
CA VAL A 170 7.49 28.69 9.31
C VAL A 170 7.72 28.10 10.71
N LEU A 171 8.91 27.54 10.93
CA LEU A 171 9.43 27.25 12.26
C LEU A 171 9.91 28.55 12.89
N ARG A 172 9.45 28.80 14.12
CA ARG A 172 9.82 29.94 14.93
C ARG A 172 10.50 29.47 16.20
N GLU A 173 11.45 30.24 16.68
CA GLU A 173 12.00 30.04 18.01
C GLU A 173 10.88 30.22 19.05
N PRO A 174 10.72 29.28 20.02
CA PRO A 174 9.67 29.36 21.04
C PRO A 174 9.86 30.51 22.03
#